data_AF-A0A512M241-F1
#
_entry.id   AF-A0A512M241-F1
#
_cell.length_a   1.000
_cell.length_b   1.000
_cell.length_c   1.000
_cell.angle_alpha   90.00
_cell.angle_beta   90.00
_cell.angle_gamma   90.00
#
_symmetry.space_group_name_H-M   'P 1'
#
loop_
_entity.id
_entity.type
_entity.pdbx_description
1 polymer ?
#
loop_
_entity_poly.entity_id
_entity_poly.type
_entity_poly.pdbx_seq_one_letter_code
_entity_poly.pdbx_strand_id
1 'polypeptide(L)'
;MIAAYNRAQILKAIGLIVLSIVCYGIAWLFFAYGLAIIFHMLSLSGAWLSWVAPAAMLVITWSGYRQWQKGDGFKSYVESSLFHDLGDDSGSAVWTDIYAHRVTGPAYVISQICLGGPLFLLKAWKHLQQRLTAESGLETRLQQVLTTLRTANKWQSIDEYPSDRREILMLAQMKQIDFSAHKGTPRIKASPPAHGV
;
A
#
# COMPACT_ATOMS: atom_id res chain seq x y z
N MET A 1 12.30 20.97 7.24
CA MET A 1 11.20 20.46 6.38
C MET A 1 11.60 19.23 5.59
N ILE A 2 12.57 19.31 4.66
CA ILE A 2 12.92 18.18 3.77
C ILE A 2 13.46 17.00 4.56
N ALA A 3 14.37 17.26 5.51
CA ALA A 3 14.96 16.22 6.34
C ALA A 3 13.90 15.47 7.19
N ALA A 4 12.93 16.20 7.75
CA ALA A 4 11.84 15.61 8.53
C ALA A 4 10.92 14.73 7.65
N TYR A 5 10.56 15.21 6.46
CA TYR A 5 9.78 14.44 5.49
C TYR A 5 10.53 13.16 5.09
N ASN A 6 11.80 13.27 4.70
CA ASN A 6 12.62 12.14 4.30
C ASN A 6 12.78 11.11 5.43
N ARG A 7 13.00 11.55 6.68
CA ARG A 7 13.04 10.66 7.85
C ARG A 7 11.72 9.90 8.03
N ALA A 8 10.59 10.58 7.93
CA ALA A 8 9.27 9.94 8.03
C ALA A 8 9.04 8.92 6.90
N GLN A 9 9.46 9.21 5.67
CA GLN A 9 9.37 8.26 4.55
C GLN A 9 10.24 7.02 4.77
N ILE A 10 11.47 7.21 5.25
CA ILE A 10 12.38 6.11 5.59
C ILE A 10 11.78 5.24 6.69
N LEU A 11 11.25 5.84 7.76
CA LEU A 11 10.67 5.11 8.87
C LEU A 11 9.44 4.29 8.44
N LYS A 12 8.59 4.86 7.58
CA LYS A 12 7.46 4.13 6.97
C LYS A 12 7.94 2.99 6.08
N ALA A 13 8.96 3.23 5.26
CA ALA A 13 9.53 2.20 4.40
C ALA A 13 10.11 1.03 5.22
N ILE A 14 10.87 1.32 6.28
CA ILE A 14 11.40 0.30 7.20
C ILE A 14 10.26 -0.50 7.83
N GLY A 15 9.23 0.15 8.36
CA GLY A 15 8.08 -0.54 8.95
C GLY A 15 7.38 -1.48 7.95
N LEU A 16 7.22 -1.03 6.71
CA LEU A 16 6.64 -1.84 5.63
C LEU A 16 7.55 -3.01 5.20
N ILE A 17 8.87 -2.83 5.19
CA ILE A 17 9.83 -3.91 4.91
C ILE A 17 9.75 -4.97 6.01
N VAL A 18 9.75 -4.57 7.29
CA VAL A 18 9.61 -5.51 8.42
C VAL A 18 8.30 -6.29 8.31
N LEU A 19 7.19 -5.59 8.04
CA LEU A 19 5.89 -6.25 7.86
C LEU A 19 5.88 -7.19 6.64
N SER A 20 6.51 -6.80 5.54
CA SER A 20 6.69 -7.64 4.35
C SER A 20 7.45 -8.93 4.67
N ILE A 21 8.54 -8.84 5.44
CA ILE A 21 9.34 -10.00 5.87
C ILE A 21 8.47 -10.94 6.73
N VAL A 22 7.69 -10.39 7.66
CA VAL A 22 6.77 -11.20 8.50
C VAL A 22 5.72 -11.91 7.64
N CYS A 23 5.08 -11.19 6.69
CA CYS A 23 4.10 -11.78 5.78
C CYS A 23 4.70 -12.90 4.91
N TYR A 24 5.89 -12.68 4.34
CA TYR A 24 6.60 -13.72 3.58
C TYR A 24 7.01 -14.91 4.45
N GLY A 25 7.41 -14.67 5.70
CA GLY A 25 7.70 -15.74 6.66
C GLY A 25 6.47 -16.59 6.95
N ILE A 26 5.32 -15.96 7.20
CA ILE A 26 4.04 -16.67 7.41
C ILE A 26 3.65 -17.46 6.16
N ALA A 27 3.75 -16.87 4.97
CA ALA A 27 3.47 -17.56 3.71
C ALA A 27 4.39 -18.77 3.53
N TRP A 28 5.70 -18.61 3.75
CA TRP A 28 6.65 -19.70 3.69
C TRP A 28 6.28 -20.85 4.64
N LEU A 29 6.00 -20.53 5.91
CA LEU A 29 5.59 -21.54 6.90
C LEU A 29 4.31 -22.25 6.47
N PHE A 30 3.35 -21.52 5.93
CA PHE A 30 2.09 -22.08 5.43
C PHE A 30 2.32 -23.07 4.28
N PHE A 31 3.12 -22.71 3.27
CA PHE A 31 3.38 -23.63 2.15
C PHE A 31 4.34 -24.77 2.51
N ALA A 32 5.33 -24.53 3.37
CA ALA A 32 6.29 -25.56 3.76
C ALA A 32 5.66 -26.61 4.68
N TYR A 33 4.97 -26.18 5.74
CA TYR A 33 4.43 -27.08 6.76
C TYR A 33 2.97 -27.47 6.51
N GLY A 34 2.14 -26.56 6.00
CA GLY A 34 0.73 -26.85 5.72
C GLY A 34 0.57 -27.96 4.70
N LEU A 35 1.32 -27.90 3.58
CA LEU A 35 1.31 -28.98 2.59
C LEU A 35 1.95 -30.27 3.13
N ALA A 36 2.99 -30.19 3.96
CA ALA A 36 3.60 -31.38 4.55
C ALA A 36 2.62 -32.17 5.41
N ILE A 37 1.81 -31.47 6.21
CA ILE A 37 0.77 -32.08 7.05
C ILE A 37 -0.30 -32.76 6.17
N ILE A 38 -0.77 -32.09 5.12
CA ILE A 38 -1.76 -32.65 4.19
C ILE A 38 -1.22 -33.90 3.48
N PHE A 39 0.03 -33.87 3.02
CA PHE A 39 0.66 -35.01 2.36
C PHE A 39 0.87 -36.19 3.29
N HIS A 40 1.23 -35.92 4.55
CA HIS A 40 1.34 -36.94 5.58
C HIS A 40 -0.02 -37.58 5.87
N MET A 41 -1.10 -36.79 5.94
CA MET A 41 -2.47 -37.32 6.10
C MET A 41 -2.91 -38.19 4.92
N LEU A 42 -2.45 -37.89 3.71
CA LEU A 42 -2.78 -38.63 2.48
C LEU A 42 -1.80 -39.77 2.17
N SER A 43 -0.78 -40.00 3.00
CA SER A 43 0.25 -41.03 2.79
C SER A 43 0.97 -40.93 1.43
N LEU A 44 1.15 -39.70 0.91
CA LEU A 44 1.80 -39.44 -0.38
C LEU A 44 3.32 -39.22 -0.20
N SER A 45 4.13 -39.63 -1.18
CA SER A 45 5.58 -39.43 -1.15
C SER A 45 5.98 -37.95 -1.23
N GLY A 46 6.80 -37.47 -0.30
CA GLY A 46 7.14 -36.04 -0.12
C GLY A 46 8.40 -35.54 -0.82
N ALA A 47 9.00 -36.29 -1.76
CA ALA A 47 10.32 -35.94 -2.33
C ALA A 47 10.36 -34.58 -3.07
N TRP A 48 9.24 -34.12 -3.63
CA TRP A 48 9.12 -32.84 -4.34
C TRP A 48 8.62 -31.69 -3.45
N LEU A 49 8.25 -31.98 -2.21
CA LEU A 49 7.59 -31.03 -1.32
C LEU A 49 8.51 -29.84 -0.96
N SER A 50 9.84 -30.08 -0.95
CA SER A 50 10.86 -29.04 -0.73
C SER A 50 10.85 -27.95 -1.80
N TRP A 51 10.37 -28.24 -3.01
CA TRP A 51 10.26 -27.27 -4.11
C TRP A 51 8.96 -26.48 -4.09
N VAL A 52 7.94 -26.94 -3.36
CA VAL A 52 6.61 -26.31 -3.36
C VAL A 52 6.64 -24.95 -2.70
N ALA A 53 7.27 -24.83 -1.53
CA ALA A 53 7.39 -23.56 -0.82
C ALA A 53 8.10 -22.48 -1.68
N PRO A 54 9.30 -22.70 -2.24
CA PRO A 54 9.95 -21.69 -3.08
C PRO A 54 9.16 -21.39 -4.37
N ALA A 55 8.54 -22.38 -5.00
CA ALA A 55 7.69 -22.15 -6.17
C ALA A 55 6.46 -21.28 -5.83
N ALA A 56 5.79 -21.57 -4.71
CA ALA A 56 4.65 -20.78 -4.24
C ALA A 56 5.05 -19.33 -3.93
N MET A 57 6.22 -19.12 -3.33
CA MET A 57 6.74 -17.77 -3.07
C MET A 57 7.01 -16.99 -4.35
N LEU A 58 7.55 -17.64 -5.39
CA LEU A 58 7.73 -17.02 -6.70
C LEU A 58 6.38 -16.62 -7.31
N VAL A 59 5.39 -17.51 -7.25
CA VAL A 59 4.03 -17.24 -7.76
C VAL A 59 3.38 -16.08 -7.03
N ILE A 60 3.46 -16.04 -5.69
CA ILE A 60 2.90 -14.96 -4.88
C ILE A 60 3.60 -13.63 -5.17
N THR A 61 4.93 -13.65 -5.27
CA THR A 61 5.72 -12.46 -5.60
C THR A 61 5.31 -11.90 -6.97
N TRP A 62 5.21 -12.77 -7.98
CA TRP A 62 4.76 -12.41 -9.32
C TRP A 62 3.32 -11.89 -9.33
N SER A 63 2.41 -12.55 -8.61
CA SER A 63 1.02 -12.15 -8.49
C SER A 63 0.89 -10.76 -7.84
N GLY A 64 1.59 -10.50 -6.75
CA GLY A 64 1.61 -9.20 -6.07
C GLY A 64 2.19 -8.10 -6.97
N TYR A 65 3.24 -8.39 -7.71
CA TYR A 65 3.80 -7.45 -8.70
C TYR A 65 2.82 -7.11 -9.81
N ARG A 66 2.15 -8.11 -10.38
CA ARG A 66 1.14 -7.91 -11.43
C ARG A 66 -0.06 -7.11 -10.91
N GLN A 67 -0.48 -7.35 -9.67
CA GLN A 67 -1.57 -6.60 -9.04
C GLN A 67 -1.19 -5.14 -8.84
N TRP A 68 0.03 -4.88 -8.36
CA TRP A 68 0.57 -3.53 -8.22
C TRP A 68 0.64 -2.78 -9.56
N GLN A 69 1.06 -3.44 -10.65
CA GLN A 69 1.08 -2.84 -11.98
C GLN A 69 -0.31 -2.40 -12.48
N LYS A 70 -1.37 -3.12 -12.08
CA LYS A 70 -2.76 -2.77 -12.43
C LYS A 70 -3.31 -1.61 -11.59
N GLY A 71 -2.56 -1.13 -10.60
CA GLY A 71 -3.04 -0.13 -9.65
C GLY A 71 -3.93 -0.72 -8.55
N ASP A 72 -4.14 -2.04 -8.55
CA ASP A 72 -4.94 -2.73 -7.56
C ASP A 72 -4.11 -2.93 -6.27
N GLY A 73 -4.74 -2.65 -5.12
CA GLY A 73 -4.16 -2.88 -3.80
C GLY A 73 -4.66 -4.18 -3.16
N PHE A 74 -4.68 -4.22 -1.82
CA PHE A 74 -5.43 -5.23 -1.10
C PHE A 74 -6.90 -5.20 -1.56
N LYS A 75 -7.43 -6.33 -1.97
CA LYS A 75 -8.86 -6.44 -2.34
C LYS A 75 -9.72 -6.35 -1.09
N SER A 76 -10.99 -6.01 -1.25
CA SER A 76 -11.98 -6.23 -0.19
C SER A 76 -12.41 -7.71 -0.15
N TYR A 77 -12.88 -8.20 1.00
CA TYR A 77 -13.36 -9.59 1.15
C TYR A 77 -14.45 -9.91 0.14
N VAL A 78 -15.36 -8.96 -0.07
CA VAL A 78 -16.50 -9.04 -1.00
C VAL A 78 -16.06 -9.12 -2.47
N GLU A 79 -14.83 -8.71 -2.78
CA GLU A 79 -14.25 -8.73 -4.13
C GLU A 79 -13.37 -9.97 -4.37
N SER A 80 -13.30 -10.87 -3.38
CA SER A 80 -12.53 -12.11 -3.46
C SER A 80 -13.31 -13.17 -4.22
N SER A 81 -12.61 -14.02 -4.98
CA SER A 81 -13.19 -15.24 -5.54
C SER A 81 -13.61 -16.26 -4.47
N LEU A 82 -13.24 -16.01 -3.20
CA LEU A 82 -13.64 -16.79 -2.04
C LEU A 82 -14.96 -16.31 -1.43
N PHE A 83 -15.44 -15.12 -1.80
CA PHE A 83 -16.78 -14.67 -1.39
C PHE A 83 -17.82 -15.44 -2.18
N HIS A 84 -18.77 -16.05 -1.47
CA HIS A 84 -19.94 -16.69 -2.05
C HIS A 84 -21.15 -16.12 -1.33
N ASP A 85 -22.14 -15.71 -2.11
CA ASP A 85 -23.47 -15.37 -1.62
C ASP A 85 -24.41 -16.45 -2.16
N LEU A 86 -24.77 -17.41 -1.30
CA LEU A 86 -25.61 -18.54 -1.68
C LEU A 86 -27.11 -18.23 -1.62
N GLY A 87 -27.50 -16.97 -1.34
CA GLY A 87 -28.88 -16.50 -1.35
C GLY A 87 -29.71 -16.95 -0.13
N ASP A 88 -30.69 -16.13 0.24
CA ASP A 88 -31.52 -16.31 1.44
C ASP A 88 -32.77 -17.20 1.21
N ASP A 89 -32.94 -17.74 0.00
CA ASP A 89 -34.21 -18.34 -0.43
C ASP A 89 -34.53 -19.70 0.24
N SER A 90 -33.62 -20.29 1.01
CA SER A 90 -33.91 -21.49 1.80
C SER A 90 -33.14 -21.56 3.12
N GLY A 91 -33.77 -22.09 4.18
CA GLY A 91 -33.12 -22.28 5.49
C GLY A 91 -31.88 -23.18 5.44
N SER A 92 -31.80 -24.10 4.47
CA SER A 92 -30.60 -24.88 4.16
C SER A 92 -29.51 -24.02 3.50
N ALA A 93 -29.87 -23.09 2.62
CA ALA A 93 -28.92 -22.19 1.96
C ALA A 93 -28.25 -21.26 2.98
N VAL A 94 -29.01 -20.69 3.92
CA VAL A 94 -28.48 -19.85 5.01
C VAL A 94 -27.47 -20.61 5.88
N TRP A 95 -27.75 -21.89 6.21
CA TRP A 95 -26.80 -22.70 6.99
C TRP A 95 -25.54 -23.08 6.21
N THR A 96 -25.67 -23.43 4.93
CA THR A 96 -24.50 -23.67 4.06
C THR A 96 -23.70 -22.40 3.82
N ASP A 97 -24.36 -21.25 3.76
CA ASP A 97 -23.72 -19.95 3.59
C ASP A 97 -22.90 -19.57 4.83
N ILE A 98 -23.45 -19.75 6.04
CA ILE A 98 -22.71 -19.56 7.30
C ILE A 98 -21.49 -20.48 7.38
N TYR A 99 -21.63 -21.74 6.96
CA TYR A 99 -20.52 -22.70 6.97
C TYR A 99 -19.46 -22.35 5.92
N ALA A 100 -19.88 -21.95 4.72
CA ALA A 100 -18.99 -21.48 3.67
C ALA A 100 -18.17 -20.28 4.16
N HIS A 101 -18.83 -19.26 4.73
CA HIS A 101 -18.19 -18.07 5.31
C HIS A 101 -17.16 -18.39 6.42
N ARG A 102 -17.41 -19.42 7.25
CA ARG A 102 -16.47 -19.86 8.29
C ARG A 102 -15.16 -20.40 7.72
N VAL A 103 -15.17 -20.95 6.51
CA VAL A 103 -13.98 -21.52 5.87
C VAL A 103 -13.35 -20.52 4.90
N THR A 104 -14.17 -19.80 4.13
CA THR A 104 -13.71 -18.84 3.11
C THR A 104 -13.17 -17.55 3.70
N GLY A 105 -13.68 -17.12 4.86
CA GLY A 105 -13.17 -15.95 5.60
C GLY A 105 -11.71 -16.10 6.03
N PRO A 106 -11.35 -17.15 6.80
CA PRO A 106 -9.96 -17.41 7.18
C PRO A 106 -9.05 -17.65 5.97
N ALA A 107 -9.53 -18.38 4.95
CA ALA A 107 -8.78 -18.62 3.72
C ALA A 107 -8.47 -17.30 2.99
N TYR A 108 -9.42 -16.36 2.97
CA TYR A 108 -9.21 -15.03 2.43
C TYR A 108 -8.18 -14.24 3.23
N VAL A 109 -8.27 -14.24 4.56
CA VAL A 109 -7.30 -13.53 5.40
C VAL A 109 -5.89 -14.08 5.17
N ILE A 110 -5.74 -15.40 5.11
CA ILE A 110 -4.46 -16.06 4.79
C ILE A 110 -3.98 -15.65 3.39
N SER A 111 -4.87 -15.60 2.39
CA SER A 111 -4.54 -15.15 1.04
C SER A 111 -4.05 -13.69 1.03
N GLN A 112 -4.67 -12.80 1.81
CA GLN A 112 -4.24 -11.40 1.92
C GLN A 112 -2.91 -11.27 2.66
N ILE A 113 -2.66 -12.08 3.69
CA ILE A 113 -1.38 -12.12 4.39
C ILE A 113 -0.27 -12.59 3.44
N CYS A 114 -0.54 -13.63 2.64
CA CYS A 114 0.40 -14.15 1.66
C CYS A 114 0.72 -13.11 0.57
N LEU A 115 -0.29 -12.43 0.02
CA LEU A 115 -0.12 -11.32 -0.93
C LEU A 115 0.46 -10.05 -0.27
N GLY A 116 0.35 -9.91 1.04
CA GLY A 116 0.85 -8.77 1.79
C GLY A 116 2.36 -8.61 1.67
N GLY A 117 3.11 -9.72 1.65
CA GLY A 117 4.58 -9.71 1.47
C GLY A 117 5.03 -8.84 0.29
N PRO A 118 4.71 -9.19 -0.97
CA PRO A 118 5.13 -8.41 -2.13
C PRO A 118 4.52 -7.01 -2.15
N LEU A 119 3.26 -6.84 -1.76
CA LEU A 119 2.59 -5.54 -1.81
C LEU A 119 3.21 -4.52 -0.83
N PHE A 120 3.54 -4.94 0.39
CA PHE A 120 4.22 -4.07 1.36
C PHE A 120 5.63 -3.72 0.91
N LEU A 121 6.35 -4.65 0.28
CA LEU A 121 7.69 -4.38 -0.27
C LEU A 121 7.64 -3.32 -1.37
N LEU A 122 6.71 -3.44 -2.31
CA LEU A 122 6.51 -2.47 -3.38
C LEU A 122 6.06 -1.10 -2.85
N LYS A 123 5.23 -1.09 -1.80
CA LYS A 123 4.82 0.15 -1.12
C LYS A 123 6.01 0.81 -0.41
N ALA A 124 6.86 0.02 0.25
CA ALA A 124 8.09 0.52 0.88
C ALA A 124 9.04 1.13 -0.17
N TRP A 125 9.20 0.45 -1.30
CA TRP A 125 9.99 0.95 -2.43
C TRP A 125 9.48 2.30 -2.93
N LYS A 126 8.15 2.45 -3.09
CA LYS A 126 7.54 3.73 -3.46
C LYS A 126 7.85 4.84 -2.47
N HIS A 127 7.79 4.55 -1.16
CA HIS A 127 8.17 5.53 -0.12
C HIS A 127 9.65 5.95 -0.21
N LEU A 128 10.54 5.03 -0.57
CA LEU A 128 11.96 5.34 -0.80
C LEU A 128 12.18 6.16 -2.07
N GLN A 129 11.48 5.85 -3.15
CA GLN A 129 11.54 6.62 -4.41
C GLN A 129 10.97 8.03 -4.28
N GLN A 130 9.97 8.23 -3.41
CA GLN A 130 9.33 9.53 -3.16
C GLN A 130 10.17 10.48 -2.28
N ARG A 131 11.40 10.12 -1.93
CA ARG A 131 12.27 11.00 -1.17
C ARG A 131 12.66 12.23 -2.00
N LEU A 132 12.74 13.38 -1.33
CA LEU A 132 13.18 14.62 -1.96
C LEU A 132 14.71 14.72 -1.88
N THR A 133 15.35 15.10 -2.99
CA THR A 133 16.80 15.34 -3.04
C THR A 133 17.16 16.53 -2.15
N ALA A 134 18.18 16.35 -1.31
CA ALA A 134 18.71 17.43 -0.49
C ALA A 134 19.69 18.28 -1.32
N GLU A 135 19.16 19.08 -2.26
CA GLU A 135 19.95 20.10 -2.95
C GLU A 135 20.22 21.29 -2.02
N SER A 136 21.41 21.88 -2.09
CA SER A 136 21.73 23.10 -1.34
C SER A 136 20.76 24.22 -1.72
N GLY A 137 20.21 24.92 -0.71
CA GLY A 137 19.26 26.02 -0.90
C GLY A 137 17.85 25.63 -1.36
N LEU A 138 17.54 24.35 -1.62
CA LEU A 138 16.17 23.93 -1.95
C LEU A 138 15.20 24.16 -0.78
N GLU A 139 15.67 23.92 0.44
CA GLU A 139 14.85 24.16 1.64
C GLU A 139 14.50 25.64 1.80
N THR A 140 15.46 26.54 1.53
CA THR A 140 15.23 27.98 1.53
C THR A 140 14.22 28.39 0.46
N ARG A 141 14.35 27.87 -0.77
CA ARG A 141 13.40 28.11 -1.87
C ARG A 141 11.99 27.63 -1.53
N LEU A 142 11.85 26.41 -1.02
CA LEU A 142 10.57 25.85 -0.58
C LEU A 142 9.92 26.70 0.52
N GLN A 143 10.72 27.20 1.46
CA GLN A 143 10.23 28.02 2.55
C GLN A 143 9.80 29.42 2.06
N GLN A 144 10.52 29.98 1.09
CA GLN A 144 10.13 31.24 0.44
C GLN A 144 8.82 31.09 -0.32
N VAL A 145 8.68 30.05 -1.16
CA VAL A 145 7.44 29.75 -1.89
C VAL A 145 6.28 29.50 -0.93
N LEU A 146 6.50 28.72 0.13
CA LEU A 146 5.47 28.48 1.15
C LEU A 146 5.02 29.78 1.83
N THR A 147 5.96 30.69 2.11
CA THR A 147 5.65 32.00 2.70
C THR A 147 4.81 32.83 1.73
N THR A 148 5.20 32.91 0.46
CA THR A 148 4.43 33.61 -0.58
C THR A 148 3.00 33.08 -0.68
N LEU A 149 2.82 31.75 -0.72
CA LEU A 149 1.50 31.12 -0.80
C LEU A 149 0.67 31.36 0.47
N ARG A 150 1.31 31.37 1.65
CA ARG A 150 0.64 31.67 2.92
C ARG A 150 0.20 33.12 3.01
N THR A 151 1.01 34.05 2.52
CA THR A 151 0.64 35.47 2.44
C THR A 151 -0.55 35.68 1.50
N ALA A 152 -0.64 34.92 0.40
CA ALA A 152 -1.79 34.98 -0.49
C ALA A 152 -3.08 34.42 0.12
N ASN A 153 -2.99 33.36 0.96
CA ASN A 153 -4.08 32.69 1.69
C ASN A 153 -5.36 32.43 0.87
N LYS A 154 -5.22 32.20 -0.44
CA LYS A 154 -6.33 31.99 -1.37
C LYS A 154 -6.04 30.83 -2.30
N TRP A 155 -7.10 30.29 -2.90
CA TRP A 155 -6.96 29.25 -3.93
C TRP A 155 -6.44 29.85 -5.22
N GLN A 156 -5.21 29.51 -5.59
CA GLN A 156 -4.52 30.00 -6.78
C GLN A 156 -4.31 28.87 -7.79
N SER A 157 -4.24 29.21 -9.08
CA SER A 157 -3.81 28.23 -10.08
C SER A 157 -2.31 27.99 -9.95
N ILE A 158 -1.86 26.76 -10.22
CA ILE A 158 -0.42 26.49 -10.33
C ILE A 158 0.22 27.29 -11.48
N ASP A 159 -0.57 27.66 -12.49
CA ASP A 159 -0.10 28.39 -13.68
C ASP A 159 0.26 29.85 -13.35
N GLU A 160 -0.17 30.37 -12.19
CA GLU A 160 0.25 31.69 -11.68
C GLU A 160 1.73 31.68 -11.25
N TYR A 161 2.36 30.51 -11.10
CA TYR A 161 3.73 30.33 -10.59
C TYR A 161 4.57 29.39 -11.49
N PRO A 162 4.86 29.77 -12.74
CA PRO A 162 5.55 28.88 -13.68
C PRO A 162 6.99 28.54 -13.27
N SER A 163 7.71 29.46 -12.60
CA SER A 163 9.08 29.23 -12.13
C SER A 163 9.16 28.33 -10.91
N ASP A 164 8.13 28.34 -10.06
CA ASP A 164 8.13 27.68 -8.75
C ASP A 164 7.32 26.39 -8.75
N ARG A 165 6.92 25.92 -9.94
CA ARG A 165 6.04 24.76 -10.12
C ARG A 165 6.60 23.50 -9.45
N ARG A 166 7.92 23.30 -9.54
CA ARG A 166 8.62 22.15 -8.94
C ARG A 166 8.49 22.20 -7.42
N GLU A 167 8.77 23.35 -6.82
CA GLU A 167 8.71 23.60 -5.39
C GLU A 167 7.29 23.47 -4.85
N ILE A 168 6.29 23.98 -5.58
CA ILE A 168 4.86 23.83 -5.24
C ILE A 168 4.47 22.35 -5.21
N LEU A 169 4.85 21.57 -6.23
CA LEU A 169 4.55 20.14 -6.25
C LEU A 169 5.22 19.39 -5.10
N MET A 170 6.46 19.77 -4.73
CA MET A 170 7.14 19.22 -3.56
C MET A 170 6.44 19.60 -2.25
N LEU A 171 5.96 20.84 -2.11
CA LEU A 171 5.17 21.27 -0.95
C LEU A 171 3.85 20.48 -0.85
N ALA A 172 3.18 20.23 -1.97
CA ALA A 172 1.97 19.42 -2.03
C ALA A 172 2.26 17.96 -1.62
N GLN A 173 3.35 17.40 -2.14
CA GLN A 173 3.81 16.05 -1.79
C GLN A 173 4.14 15.92 -0.29
N MET A 174 4.67 16.98 0.34
CA MET A 174 4.92 17.07 1.77
C MET A 174 3.66 17.40 2.61
N LYS A 175 2.49 17.55 1.97
CA LYS A 175 1.22 17.98 2.59
C LYS A 175 1.34 19.32 3.34
N GLN A 176 2.18 20.23 2.85
CA GLN A 176 2.33 21.58 3.41
C GLN A 176 1.36 22.58 2.79
N ILE A 177 0.79 22.22 1.64
CA ILE A 177 -0.24 22.96 0.92
C ILE A 177 -1.35 22.00 0.52
N ASP A 178 -2.56 22.53 0.43
CA ASP A 178 -3.73 21.84 -0.08
C ASP A 178 -3.75 21.90 -1.61
N PHE A 179 -4.14 20.79 -2.22
CA PHE A 179 -4.25 20.64 -3.66
C PHE A 179 -5.67 20.22 -4.03
N SER A 180 -6.27 20.88 -5.02
CA SER A 180 -7.60 20.55 -5.54
C SER A 180 -7.61 20.63 -7.06
N ALA A 181 -8.12 19.58 -7.71
CA ALA A 181 -8.40 19.58 -9.14
C ALA A 181 -9.83 20.11 -9.36
N HIS A 182 -9.98 21.43 -9.47
CA HIS A 182 -11.28 22.04 -9.75
C HIS A 182 -11.41 22.33 -11.24
N LYS A 183 -12.40 21.71 -11.91
CA LYS A 183 -12.67 21.87 -13.36
C LYS A 183 -11.45 21.60 -14.26
N GLY A 184 -10.65 20.57 -13.92
CA GLY A 184 -9.47 20.17 -14.71
C GLY A 184 -8.24 21.05 -14.52
N THR A 185 -8.34 22.20 -13.83
CA THR A 185 -7.21 23.05 -13.50
C THR A 185 -6.72 22.78 -12.06
N PRO A 186 -5.43 22.45 -11.86
CA PRO A 186 -4.87 22.23 -10.53
C PRO A 186 -4.76 23.54 -9.74
N ARG A 187 -5.44 23.59 -8.59
CA ARG A 187 -5.43 24.73 -7.67
C ARG A 187 -4.71 24.38 -6.38
N ILE A 188 -4.04 25.36 -5.81
CA ILE A 188 -3.26 25.24 -4.59
C ILE A 188 -3.71 26.27 -3.56
N LYS A 189 -3.60 25.91 -2.28
CA LYS A 189 -3.78 26.83 -1.17
C LYS A 189 -2.81 26.46 -0.04
N ALA A 190 -2.14 27.44 0.54
CA ALA A 190 -1.40 27.22 1.78
C ALA A 190 -2.20 27.82 2.94
N SER A 191 -2.42 27.03 3.99
CA SER A 191 -3.01 27.55 5.22
C SER A 191 -1.95 28.37 5.99
N PRO A 192 -2.34 29.47 6.66
CA PRO A 192 -1.45 30.23 7.54
C PRO A 192 -0.81 29.30 8.58
N PRO A 193 0.36 29.63 9.12
CA PRO A 193 0.91 28.84 10.22
C PRO A 193 -0.14 28.80 11.34
N ALA A 194 -0.50 27.61 11.79
CA ALA A 194 -1.37 27.46 12.94
C ALA A 194 -0.69 28.19 14.11
N HIS A 195 -1.26 29.30 14.56
CA HIS A 195 -0.85 29.90 15.82
C HIS A 195 -1.04 28.83 16.90
N GLY A 196 0.01 28.62 17.69
CA GLY A 196 0.23 27.42 18.48
C GLY A 196 -0.95 26.98 19.33
N VAL A 197 -1.12 25.67 19.39
CA VAL A 197 -1.63 24.94 20.55
C VAL A 197 -0.49 24.04 21.02
#